data_AF-A0A7S2LIP6-F1
#
_entry.id   AF-A0A7S2LIP6-F1
#
_cell.length_a   1.000
_cell.length_b   1.000
_cell.length_c   1.000
_cell.angle_alpha   90.00
_cell.angle_beta   90.00
_cell.angle_gamma   90.00
#
_symmetry.space_group_name_H-M   'P 1'
#
loop_
_entity.id
_entity.type
_entity.pdbx_description
1 polymer ?
#
loop_
_entity_poly.entity_id
_entity_poly.type
_entity_poly.pdbx_seq_one_letter_code
_entity_poly.pdbx_strand_id
1 'polypeptide(L)'
;MDDAHALVPQGGETCSHANGLCSKTYTRHGVFGVTLWVDTCCNQAEVLEVMCQDLSALEVAAPASAWQRILASPVAVWVNETFTYRGAEGEAVEGRGSCLHVSPEWLRGHGNMPEKANSVEIYCWEHYKTWDLGGG
;
A
#
# COMPACT_ATOMS: atom_id res chain seq x y z
N MET A 1 -26.24 5.32 -16.45
CA MET A 1 -26.19 3.86 -16.33
C MET A 1 -25.32 3.59 -15.14
N ASP A 2 -25.98 3.27 -14.03
CA ASP A 2 -25.38 3.00 -12.74
C ASP A 2 -24.63 1.67 -12.78
N ASP A 3 -23.31 1.73 -12.70
CA ASP A 3 -22.51 0.63 -12.15
C ASP A 3 -21.76 1.22 -10.96
N ALA A 4 -22.47 1.32 -9.83
CA ALA A 4 -21.81 1.37 -8.55
C ALA A 4 -20.98 0.09 -8.45
N HIS A 5 -19.66 0.20 -8.64
CA HIS A 5 -18.70 -0.82 -8.24
C HIS A 5 -18.92 -1.08 -6.75
N ALA A 6 -19.84 -1.99 -6.45
CA ALA A 6 -20.14 -2.38 -5.10
C ALA A 6 -18.84 -2.87 -4.48
N LEU A 7 -18.37 -2.13 -3.47
CA LEU A 7 -17.39 -2.58 -2.51
C LEU A 7 -17.96 -3.83 -1.86
N VAL A 8 -17.67 -5.00 -2.42
CA VAL A 8 -17.89 -6.26 -1.74
C VAL A 8 -16.54 -6.61 -1.12
N PRO A 9 -16.35 -6.39 0.20
CA PRO A 9 -15.20 -6.95 0.88
C PRO A 9 -15.36 -8.48 0.82
N GLN A 10 -14.75 -9.11 -0.18
CA GLN A 10 -14.53 -10.54 -0.14
C GLN A 10 -13.59 -10.79 1.03
N GLY A 11 -13.95 -11.68 1.97
CA GLY A 11 -13.16 -11.98 3.16
C GLY A 11 -11.69 -12.14 2.80
N GLY A 12 -10.88 -11.16 3.20
CA GLY A 12 -9.55 -10.96 2.67
C GLY A 12 -8.59 -12.04 3.15
N GLU A 13 -7.82 -12.60 2.22
CA GLU A 13 -6.61 -13.35 2.55
C GLU A 13 -5.73 -12.49 3.48
N THR A 14 -5.24 -13.09 4.57
CA THR A 14 -4.33 -12.40 5.48
C THR A 14 -2.89 -12.82 5.22
N CYS A 15 -1.98 -11.86 5.31
CA CYS A 15 -0.54 -12.10 5.21
C CYS A 15 0.14 -11.51 6.45
N SER A 16 0.91 -12.31 7.18
CA SER A 16 1.66 -11.86 8.36
C SER A 16 3.16 -11.93 8.10
N HIS A 17 3.87 -10.91 8.54
CA HIS A 17 5.33 -10.86 8.56
C HIS A 17 5.80 -10.53 9.95
N ALA A 18 6.68 -11.34 10.50
CA ALA A 18 7.29 -11.11 11.79
C ALA A 18 8.80 -11.39 11.70
N ASN A 19 9.59 -10.40 12.09
CA ASN A 19 11.03 -10.52 12.29
C ASN A 19 11.43 -9.78 13.58
N GLY A 20 12.73 -9.72 13.88
CA GLY A 20 13.23 -9.03 15.09
C GLY A 20 13.02 -7.50 15.14
N LEU A 21 12.52 -6.88 14.07
CA LEU A 21 12.36 -5.43 13.91
C LEU A 21 10.91 -5.02 13.62
N CYS A 22 10.06 -5.92 13.14
CA CYS A 22 8.74 -5.61 12.62
C CYS A 22 7.83 -6.84 12.70
N SER A 23 6.62 -6.65 13.23
CA SER A 23 5.54 -7.63 13.19
C SER A 23 4.29 -6.94 12.63
N LYS A 24 3.85 -7.35 11.44
CA LYS A 24 2.71 -6.78 10.72
C LYS A 24 1.81 -7.88 10.20
N THR A 25 0.51 -7.64 10.23
CA THR A 25 -0.49 -8.48 9.57
C THR A 25 -1.30 -7.60 8.64
N TYR A 26 -1.51 -8.06 7.42
CA TYR A 26 -2.23 -7.35 6.38
C TYR A 26 -3.47 -8.13 5.96
N THR A 27 -4.53 -7.42 5.61
CA THR A 27 -5.72 -7.96 4.95
C THR A 27 -5.70 -7.57 3.48
N ARG A 28 -5.95 -8.54 2.61
CA ARG A 28 -6.03 -8.33 1.16
C ARG A 28 -7.40 -7.81 0.75
N HIS A 29 -7.42 -6.78 -0.09
CA HIS A 29 -8.62 -6.22 -0.73
C HIS A 29 -8.38 -6.01 -2.23
N GLY A 30 -9.45 -6.04 -3.03
CA GLY A 30 -9.40 -5.71 -4.45
C GLY A 30 -10.20 -4.44 -4.71
N VAL A 31 -9.56 -3.42 -5.30
CA VAL A 31 -10.18 -2.11 -5.56
C VAL A 31 -9.77 -1.64 -6.96
N PHE A 32 -10.75 -1.43 -7.85
CA PHE A 32 -10.52 -1.05 -9.27
C PHE A 32 -9.47 -1.93 -9.99
N GLY A 33 -9.46 -3.24 -9.71
CA GLY A 33 -8.49 -4.18 -10.28
C GLY A 33 -7.09 -4.14 -9.66
N VAL A 34 -6.83 -3.22 -8.73
CA VAL A 34 -5.60 -3.13 -7.93
C VAL A 34 -5.75 -3.96 -6.66
N THR A 35 -4.68 -4.66 -6.26
CA THR A 35 -4.65 -5.37 -4.97
C THR A 35 -4.15 -4.42 -3.87
N LEU A 36 -4.91 -4.28 -2.80
CA LEU A 36 -4.51 -3.54 -1.60
C LEU A 36 -4.20 -4.54 -0.47
N TRP A 37 -3.07 -4.35 0.21
CA TRP A 37 -2.72 -5.04 1.44
C TRP A 37 -2.71 -4.03 2.58
N VAL A 38 -3.73 -4.08 3.43
CA VAL A 38 -3.94 -3.07 4.46
C VAL A 38 -3.58 -3.66 5.81
N ASP A 39 -2.66 -3.02 6.53
CA ASP A 39 -2.29 -3.38 7.89
C ASP A 39 -3.54 -3.47 8.78
N THR A 40 -3.69 -4.58 9.50
CA THR A 40 -4.85 -4.84 10.37
C THR A 40 -5.02 -3.79 11.48
N CYS A 41 -3.98 -3.04 11.81
CA CYS A 41 -4.05 -1.93 12.76
C CYS A 41 -4.71 -0.67 12.17
N CYS A 42 -4.79 -0.53 10.84
CA CYS A 42 -5.52 0.58 10.22
C CYS A 42 -7.04 0.43 10.37
N ASN A 43 -7.75 1.55 10.36
CA ASN A 43 -9.18 1.57 10.11
C ASN A 43 -9.45 1.15 8.64
N GLN A 44 -9.79 -0.13 8.45
CA GLN A 44 -9.96 -0.73 7.13
C GLN A 44 -11.00 0.02 6.27
N ALA A 45 -12.11 0.44 6.86
CA ALA A 45 -13.19 1.10 6.13
C ALA A 45 -12.74 2.46 5.58
N GLU A 46 -12.04 3.24 6.40
CA GLU A 46 -11.48 4.54 5.99
C GLU A 46 -10.43 4.37 4.89
N VAL A 47 -9.51 3.40 5.04
CA VAL A 47 -8.50 3.11 4.01
C VAL A 47 -9.15 2.78 2.68
N LEU A 48 -10.14 1.89 2.69
CA LEU A 48 -10.82 1.49 1.45
C LEU A 48 -11.59 2.64 0.83
N GLU A 49 -12.28 3.47 1.62
CA GLU A 49 -13.00 4.64 1.11
C GLU A 49 -12.06 5.61 0.39
N VAL A 50 -10.96 6.01 1.04
CA VAL A 50 -9.99 6.95 0.47
C VAL A 50 -9.27 6.34 -0.73
N MET A 51 -8.81 5.09 -0.65
CA MET A 51 -8.14 4.42 -1.77
C MET A 51 -9.08 4.24 -2.97
N CYS A 52 -10.37 3.99 -2.74
CA CYS A 52 -11.38 4.00 -3.81
C CYS A 52 -11.46 5.36 -4.51
N GLN A 53 -11.49 6.45 -3.75
CA GLN A 53 -11.54 7.81 -4.31
C GLN A 53 -10.27 8.11 -5.12
N ASP A 54 -9.10 7.80 -4.58
CA ASP A 54 -7.81 8.05 -5.24
C ASP A 54 -7.63 7.22 -6.52
N LEU A 55 -7.95 5.93 -6.46
CA LEU A 55 -7.84 5.03 -7.63
C LEU A 55 -8.87 5.39 -8.70
N SER A 56 -10.08 5.82 -8.33
CA SER A 56 -11.07 6.31 -9.29
C SER A 56 -10.60 7.60 -9.97
N ALA A 57 -10.02 8.54 -9.21
CA ALA A 57 -9.44 9.75 -9.77
C ALA A 57 -8.28 9.44 -10.73
N LEU A 58 -7.44 8.48 -10.37
CA LEU A 58 -6.33 8.01 -11.22
C LEU A 58 -6.82 7.35 -12.51
N GLU A 59 -7.83 6.48 -12.44
CA GLU A 59 -8.42 5.83 -13.61
C GLU A 59 -8.96 6.85 -14.63
N VAL A 60 -9.60 7.92 -14.14
CA VAL A 60 -10.13 8.99 -15.00
C VAL A 60 -9.01 9.88 -15.57
N ALA A 61 -7.96 10.14 -14.80
CA ALA A 61 -6.87 11.03 -15.20
C ALA A 61 -5.82 10.37 -16.10
N ALA A 62 -5.58 9.06 -15.92
CA ALA A 62 -4.57 8.34 -16.67
C ALA A 62 -5.02 8.02 -18.10
N PRO A 63 -4.12 8.04 -19.09
CA PRO A 63 -4.43 7.47 -20.41
C PRO A 63 -4.85 6.01 -20.28
N ALA A 64 -5.89 5.60 -20.99
CA ALA A 64 -6.43 4.23 -20.90
C ALA A 64 -5.36 3.14 -21.12
N SER A 65 -4.40 3.39 -22.02
CA SER A 65 -3.28 2.46 -22.26
C SER A 65 -2.31 2.34 -21.08
N ALA A 66 -2.14 3.39 -20.27
CA ALA A 66 -1.34 3.35 -19.05
C ALA A 66 -2.09 2.59 -17.95
N TRP A 67 -3.39 2.85 -17.78
CA TRP A 67 -4.22 2.13 -16.82
C TRP A 67 -4.26 0.62 -17.11
N GLN A 68 -4.45 0.24 -18.38
CA GLN A 68 -4.38 -1.16 -18.80
C GLN A 68 -3.04 -1.82 -18.47
N ARG A 69 -1.91 -1.10 -18.58
CA ARG A 69 -0.60 -1.64 -18.19
C ARG A 69 -0.45 -1.84 -16.70
N ILE A 70 -1.02 -0.93 -15.89
CA ILE A 70 -1.07 -1.05 -14.44
C ILE A 70 -1.86 -2.30 -14.07
N LEU A 71 -3.06 -2.46 -14.64
CA LEU A 71 -3.94 -3.61 -14.37
C LEU A 71 -3.42 -4.94 -14.93
N ALA A 72 -2.63 -4.92 -16.00
CA ALA A 72 -1.99 -6.11 -16.56
C ALA A 72 -0.80 -6.61 -15.72
N SER A 73 -0.32 -5.79 -14.79
CA SER A 73 0.78 -6.11 -13.89
C SER A 73 0.21 -6.49 -12.51
N PRO A 74 0.86 -7.38 -11.75
CA PRO A 74 0.42 -7.72 -10.39
C PRO A 74 0.76 -6.60 -9.39
N VAL A 75 0.42 -5.35 -9.72
CA VAL A 75 0.71 -4.20 -8.85
C VAL A 75 -0.14 -4.32 -7.60
N ALA A 76 0.55 -4.36 -6.47
CA ALA A 76 -0.07 -4.25 -5.16
C ALA A 76 0.26 -2.88 -4.55
N VAL A 77 -0.62 -2.41 -3.67
CA VAL A 77 -0.34 -1.30 -2.76
C VAL A 77 -0.41 -1.81 -1.34
N TRP A 78 0.67 -1.64 -0.59
CA TRP A 78 0.78 -2.01 0.82
C TRP A 78 0.58 -0.77 1.68
N VAL A 79 -0.38 -0.81 2.59
CA VAL A 79 -0.74 0.32 3.45
C VAL A 79 -0.40 -0.05 4.88
N ASN A 80 0.56 0.65 5.48
CA ASN A 80 0.91 0.48 6.88
C ASN A 80 0.20 1.52 7.74
N GLU A 81 -0.18 1.14 8.96
CA GLU A 81 -0.58 2.11 9.99
C GLU A 81 0.59 3.05 10.27
N THR A 82 1.73 2.44 10.62
CA THR A 82 3.04 3.07 10.80
C THR A 82 4.13 2.10 10.34
N PHE A 83 5.25 2.64 9.86
CA PHE A 83 6.42 1.87 9.48
C PHE A 83 7.67 2.57 9.97
N THR A 84 8.59 1.83 10.58
CA THR A 84 9.88 2.35 11.05
C THR A 84 10.98 1.55 10.38
N TYR A 85 11.99 2.24 9.85
CA TYR A 85 13.18 1.64 9.27
C TYR A 85 14.44 2.19 9.93
N ARG A 86 15.59 1.60 9.61
CA ARG A 86 16.89 2.09 10.08
C ARG A 86 17.43 3.14 9.11
N GLY A 87 17.69 4.34 9.62
CA GLY A 87 18.33 5.42 8.87
C GLY A 87 19.81 5.15 8.59
N ALA A 88 20.49 6.12 7.98
CA ALA A 88 21.87 5.98 7.54
C ALA A 88 22.86 5.73 8.70
N GLU A 89 22.54 6.21 9.90
CA GLU A 89 23.34 6.05 11.11
C GLU A 89 22.82 4.91 12.01
N GLY A 90 21.85 4.13 11.52
CA GLY A 90 21.24 2.99 12.21
C GLY A 90 20.13 3.37 13.21
N GLU A 91 19.80 4.66 13.29
CA GLU A 91 18.71 5.22 14.08
C GLU A 91 17.34 4.76 13.58
N ALA A 92 16.35 4.70 14.48
CA ALA A 92 14.97 4.41 14.10
C ALA A 92 14.36 5.66 13.44
N VAL A 93 13.96 5.54 12.18
CA VAL A 93 13.32 6.61 11.40
C VAL A 93 11.90 6.19 11.08
N GLU A 94 10.94 7.04 11.41
CA GLU A 94 9.55 6.85 11.01
C GLU A 94 9.39 7.14 9.51
N GLY A 95 8.81 6.18 8.79
CA GLY A 95 8.54 6.30 7.37
C GLY A 95 7.42 7.28 7.08
N ARG A 96 7.67 8.15 6.11
CA ARG A 96 6.70 9.14 5.60
C ARG A 96 6.53 8.97 4.10
N GLY A 97 5.32 9.18 3.60
CA GLY A 97 5.00 9.07 2.18
C GLY A 97 4.94 7.62 1.69
N SER A 98 5.37 7.42 0.44
CA SER A 98 5.31 6.13 -0.25
C SER A 98 6.59 5.83 -1.03
N CYS A 99 6.81 4.56 -1.36
CA CYS A 99 7.91 4.12 -2.21
C CYS A 99 7.46 3.03 -3.19
N LEU A 100 8.22 2.85 -4.27
CA LEU A 100 8.11 1.71 -5.16
C LEU A 100 9.24 0.71 -4.84
N HIS A 101 8.86 -0.51 -4.51
CA HIS A 101 9.79 -1.60 -4.29
C HIS A 101 10.09 -2.33 -5.59
N VAL A 102 11.34 -2.31 -6.06
CA VAL A 102 11.71 -2.92 -7.35
C VAL A 102 12.46 -4.24 -7.23
N SER A 103 13.11 -4.53 -6.09
CA SER A 103 13.97 -5.71 -5.94
C SER A 103 13.59 -6.54 -4.72
N PRO A 104 13.18 -7.82 -4.91
CA PRO A 104 12.97 -8.74 -3.80
C PRO A 104 14.27 -9.06 -3.05
N GLU A 105 15.43 -9.01 -3.71
CA GLU A 105 16.75 -9.21 -3.07
C GLU A 105 17.06 -8.07 -2.09
N TRP A 106 16.83 -6.82 -2.51
CA TRP A 106 17.01 -5.66 -1.64
C TRP A 106 16.09 -5.76 -0.42
N LEU A 107 14.82 -6.12 -0.62
CA LEU A 107 13.85 -6.30 0.47
C LEU A 107 14.33 -7.35 1.48
N ARG A 108 14.76 -8.54 1.02
CA ARG A 108 15.31 -9.59 1.92
C ARG A 108 16.53 -9.10 2.70
N GLY A 109 17.46 -8.42 2.01
CA GLY A 109 18.70 -7.90 2.62
C GLY A 109 18.46 -6.89 3.74
N HIS A 110 17.31 -6.22 3.74
CA HIS A 110 16.92 -5.22 4.74
C HIS A 110 15.82 -5.74 5.69
N GLY A 111 15.56 -7.05 5.69
CA GLY A 111 14.57 -7.69 6.58
C GLY A 111 13.11 -7.46 6.19
N ASN A 112 12.84 -6.91 5.01
CA ASN A 112 11.47 -6.70 4.52
C ASN A 112 10.91 -7.93 3.80
N MET A 113 9.59 -7.95 3.61
CA MET A 113 8.88 -9.00 2.88
C MET A 113 9.24 -8.95 1.38
N PRO A 114 9.89 -9.99 0.80
CA PRO A 114 10.17 -10.02 -0.65
C PRO A 114 8.92 -10.00 -1.52
N GLU A 115 7.76 -10.40 -0.99
CA GLU A 115 6.45 -10.37 -1.65
C GLU A 115 5.99 -8.94 -1.97
N LYS A 116 6.59 -7.92 -1.33
CA LYS A 116 6.40 -6.51 -1.65
C LYS A 116 7.13 -6.08 -2.93
N ALA A 117 7.90 -6.94 -3.60
CA ALA A 117 8.55 -6.55 -4.85
C ALA A 117 7.53 -6.21 -5.96
N ASN A 118 7.87 -5.21 -6.77
CA ASN A 118 7.02 -4.61 -7.81
C ASN A 118 5.71 -4.03 -7.27
N SER A 119 5.73 -3.52 -6.03
CA SER A 119 4.57 -2.94 -5.36
C SER A 119 4.87 -1.54 -4.82
N VAL A 120 3.82 -0.76 -4.60
CA VAL A 120 3.91 0.50 -3.88
C VAL A 120 3.68 0.23 -2.40
N GLU A 121 4.46 0.84 -1.53
CA GLU A 121 4.23 0.82 -0.10
C GLU A 121 4.00 2.24 0.43
N ILE A 122 2.92 2.43 1.19
CA ILE A 122 2.63 3.61 1.99
C ILE A 122 3.11 3.33 3.40
N TYR A 123 4.04 4.15 3.90
CA TYR A 123 4.71 3.90 5.18
C TYR A 123 3.87 4.27 6.41
N CYS A 124 3.00 5.27 6.29
CA CYS A 124 2.14 5.71 7.38
C CYS A 124 0.81 6.21 6.81
N TRP A 125 -0.29 5.60 7.26
CA TRP A 125 -1.63 5.90 6.77
C TRP A 125 -2.05 7.34 7.07
N GLU A 126 -1.81 7.80 8.31
CA GLU A 126 -2.20 9.15 8.74
C GLU A 126 -1.52 10.24 7.91
N HIS A 127 -0.24 10.05 7.56
CA HIS A 127 0.48 10.98 6.68
C HIS A 127 -0.06 10.96 5.25
N TYR A 128 -0.40 9.77 4.72
CA TYR A 128 -0.94 9.64 3.38
C TYR A 128 -2.31 10.32 3.25
N LYS A 129 -3.26 9.97 4.14
CA LYS A 129 -4.65 10.43 4.03
C LYS A 129 -4.83 11.93 4.23
N THR A 130 -3.88 12.58 4.89
CA THR A 130 -3.87 14.03 5.10
C THR A 130 -3.01 14.78 4.09
N TRP A 131 -2.28 14.06 3.21
CA TRP A 131 -1.28 14.63 2.31
C TRP A 131 -0.24 15.51 3.02
N ASP A 132 0.01 15.29 4.31
CA ASP A 132 1.04 15.98 5.07
C ASP A 132 2.42 15.37 4.79
N LEU A 133 2.97 15.74 3.63
CA LEU A 133 4.34 15.41 3.23
C LEU A 133 5.38 16.34 3.89
N GLY A 134 4.99 17.24 4.81
CA GLY A 134 5.90 18.16 5.48
C GLY A 134 6.43 19.23 4.53
N GLY A 135 5.56 20.15 4.10
CA GLY A 135 5.97 21.42 3.52
C GLY A 135 5.94 22.52 4.58
N GLY A 136 7.01 22.65 5.37
CA GLY A 136 7.20 23.71 6.37
C GLY A 136 8.67 23.91 6.68
#